data_AF-A0A7X9WJ68-F1
#
_entry.id   AF-A0A7X9WJ68-F1
#
_cell.length_a   1.000
_cell.length_b   1.000
_cell.length_c   1.000
_cell.angle_alpha   90.00
_cell.angle_beta   90.00
_cell.angle_gamma   90.00
#
_symmetry.space_group_name_H-M   'P 1'
#
loop_
_entity.id
_entity.type
_entity.pdbx_description
1 polymer ?
#
loop_
_entity_poly.entity_id
_entity_poly.type
_entity_poly.pdbx_seq_one_letter_code
_entity_poly.pdbx_strand_id
1 'polypeptide(L)'
;MTEGLRSATIFCLSADLPASIPNPAHIDHLDPATLIGADASRERCFVRKLSAAGATLRLLETNVEDGDRFTLELENGQAIEGEISWIDEDEAGFLFDAPIDVVGALARNLAHLPAERRSVPRVELHQTVSIRRGNKVEFARTRDVSQAGVGIDMEFALAPDEEVQIAFDGLHPIVGQVRWSQGRHAGIAFENELGWQILMPWLRQAQNRPSRIHTIRTLGIHEEEKGFGLKADKAALHLDAPGRVREGARWWNVRVRSLTFGLVEFEADASIEKGTPLWITLPGTTGWPATVIEADQGRYLAEFRIPLRQHELDRIAARDL
;
A
#
# COMPACT_ATOMS: atom_id res chain seq x y z
N MET A 1 -30.76 18.12 -11.25
CA MET A 1 -29.29 17.99 -11.34
C MET A 1 -28.92 16.75 -10.57
N THR A 2 -28.74 15.63 -11.27
CA THR A 2 -28.43 14.34 -10.65
C THR A 2 -26.95 14.35 -10.30
N GLU A 3 -26.66 14.59 -9.03
CA GLU A 3 -25.36 14.33 -8.42
C GLU A 3 -24.94 12.91 -8.84
N GLY A 4 -23.89 12.82 -9.66
CA GLY A 4 -23.48 11.55 -10.23
C GLY A 4 -22.91 10.66 -9.14
N LEU A 5 -23.69 9.65 -8.72
CA LEU A 5 -23.28 8.66 -7.74
C LEU A 5 -21.91 8.08 -8.16
N ARG A 6 -20.91 8.26 -7.29
CA ARG A 6 -19.58 7.66 -7.45
C ARG A 6 -19.71 6.18 -7.15
N SER A 7 -19.05 5.35 -7.95
CA SER A 7 -19.01 3.91 -7.69
C SER A 7 -18.37 3.63 -6.32
N ALA A 8 -18.98 2.75 -5.54
CA ALA A 8 -18.44 2.25 -4.27
C ALA A 8 -17.65 0.95 -4.42
N THR A 9 -17.43 0.47 -5.65
CA THR A 9 -16.54 -0.65 -5.91
C THR A 9 -15.14 -0.35 -5.39
N ILE A 10 -14.65 -1.24 -4.53
CA ILE A 10 -13.32 -1.14 -3.92
C ILE A 10 -12.29 -1.74 -4.88
N PHE A 11 -11.42 -0.92 -5.44
CA PHE A 11 -10.25 -1.40 -6.17
C PHE A 11 -9.11 -1.64 -5.18
N CYS A 12 -8.65 -2.88 -5.05
CA CYS A 12 -7.59 -3.25 -4.12
C CYS A 12 -6.33 -3.70 -4.87
N LEU A 13 -5.18 -3.14 -4.49
CA LEU A 13 -3.91 -3.49 -5.11
C LEU A 13 -3.25 -4.75 -4.53
N SER A 14 -3.81 -5.35 -3.48
CA SER A 14 -3.30 -6.61 -2.96
C SER A 14 -3.66 -7.77 -3.89
N ALA A 15 -2.91 -8.86 -3.75
CA ALA A 15 -3.19 -10.13 -4.40
C ALA A 15 -4.01 -11.06 -3.48
N ASP A 16 -4.75 -10.49 -2.52
CA ASP A 16 -5.53 -11.28 -1.58
C ASP A 16 -6.65 -12.01 -2.32
N LEU A 17 -6.92 -13.24 -1.87
CA LEU A 17 -8.04 -14.04 -2.33
C LEU A 17 -9.36 -13.29 -2.02
N PRO A 18 -10.41 -13.49 -2.85
CA PRO A 18 -11.70 -12.87 -2.59
C PRO A 18 -12.23 -13.31 -1.23
N ALA A 19 -12.67 -12.36 -0.41
CA ALA A 19 -13.21 -12.62 0.93
C ALA A 19 -14.51 -11.84 1.10
N SER A 20 -15.40 -12.35 1.96
CA SER A 20 -16.62 -11.63 2.32
C SER A 20 -16.27 -10.30 2.97
N ILE A 21 -17.06 -9.28 2.65
CA ILE A 21 -16.84 -7.92 3.13
C ILE A 21 -17.98 -7.58 4.08
N PRO A 22 -17.71 -7.42 5.39
CA PRO A 22 -18.72 -7.06 6.36
C PRO A 22 -19.56 -5.88 5.86
N ASN A 23 -20.88 -6.08 5.84
CA ASN A 23 -21.83 -5.24 5.13
C ASN A 23 -21.78 -3.77 5.61
N PRO A 24 -21.43 -2.77 4.78
CA PRO A 24 -21.67 -1.38 5.12
C PRO A 24 -23.18 -1.09 5.03
N ALA A 25 -23.68 -0.25 5.94
CA ALA A 25 -25.11 0.05 6.10
C ALA A 25 -25.77 0.80 4.92
N HIS A 26 -25.10 0.99 3.78
CA HIS A 26 -25.61 1.76 2.64
C HIS A 26 -25.44 1.02 1.31
N ILE A 27 -26.54 0.97 0.54
CA ILE A 27 -26.54 0.53 -0.86
C ILE A 27 -25.96 1.68 -1.69
N ASP A 28 -24.64 1.72 -1.76
CA ASP A 28 -23.95 2.59 -2.70
C ASP A 28 -23.98 1.99 -4.11
N HIS A 29 -23.82 2.82 -5.14
CA HIS A 29 -23.79 2.39 -6.54
C HIS A 29 -22.54 1.54 -6.79
N LEU A 30 -22.69 0.23 -7.02
CA LEU A 30 -21.58 -0.67 -7.37
C LEU A 30 -21.45 -0.80 -8.89
N ASP A 31 -20.22 -1.03 -9.38
CA ASP A 31 -19.97 -1.34 -10.78
C ASP A 31 -20.65 -2.68 -11.13
N PRO A 32 -21.56 -2.73 -12.10
CA PRO A 32 -22.21 -3.97 -12.48
C PRO A 32 -21.29 -4.84 -13.35
N ALA A 33 -21.56 -6.13 -13.34
CA ALA A 33 -20.86 -7.14 -14.13
C ALA A 33 -21.83 -8.27 -14.53
N THR A 34 -21.37 -9.15 -15.42
CA THR A 34 -22.13 -10.33 -15.84
C THR A 34 -21.26 -11.58 -15.70
N LEU A 35 -21.76 -12.60 -15.02
CA LEU A 35 -21.20 -13.95 -15.06
C LEU A 35 -21.75 -14.66 -16.30
N ILE A 36 -20.88 -15.22 -17.13
CA ILE A 36 -21.24 -15.93 -18.36
C ILE A 36 -20.83 -17.40 -18.19
N GLY A 37 -21.81 -18.31 -18.14
CA GLY A 37 -21.57 -19.74 -17.97
C GLY A 37 -21.18 -20.43 -19.28
N ALA A 38 -20.62 -21.63 -19.19
CA ALA A 38 -20.24 -22.44 -20.37
C ALA A 38 -21.44 -22.83 -21.25
N ASP A 39 -22.64 -22.88 -20.68
CA ASP A 39 -23.92 -23.09 -21.35
C ASP A 39 -24.51 -21.79 -21.95
N ALA A 40 -23.74 -20.70 -21.96
CA ALA A 40 -24.15 -19.35 -22.32
C ALA A 40 -25.23 -18.74 -21.42
N SER A 41 -25.43 -19.28 -20.20
CA SER A 41 -26.17 -18.58 -19.14
C SER A 41 -25.52 -17.22 -18.84
N ARG A 42 -26.33 -16.23 -18.47
CA ARG A 42 -25.87 -14.88 -18.15
C ARG A 42 -26.52 -14.43 -16.85
N GLU A 43 -25.72 -14.26 -15.82
CA GLU A 43 -26.19 -13.81 -14.51
C GLU A 43 -25.64 -12.43 -14.20
N ARG A 44 -26.53 -11.48 -13.90
CA ARG A 44 -26.13 -10.12 -13.56
C ARG A 44 -25.71 -10.05 -12.09
N CYS A 45 -24.60 -9.36 -11.84
CA CYS A 45 -24.07 -9.15 -10.50
C CYS A 45 -23.46 -7.75 -10.38
N PHE A 46 -22.96 -7.43 -9.20
CA PHE A 46 -22.21 -6.20 -8.94
C PHE A 46 -20.86 -6.50 -8.30
N VAL A 47 -19.84 -5.72 -8.65
CA VAL A 47 -18.50 -5.85 -8.09
C VAL A 47 -18.41 -5.01 -6.82
N ARG A 48 -18.30 -5.66 -5.66
CA ARG A 48 -18.04 -4.97 -4.38
C ARG A 48 -16.58 -4.64 -4.21
N LYS A 49 -15.71 -5.60 -4.53
CA LYS A 49 -14.26 -5.43 -4.46
C LYS A 49 -13.59 -6.17 -5.61
N LEU A 50 -12.55 -5.57 -6.17
CA LEU A 50 -11.73 -6.12 -7.24
C LEU A 50 -10.26 -6.10 -6.80
N SER A 51 -9.64 -7.28 -6.68
CA SER A 51 -8.21 -7.45 -6.39
C SER A 51 -7.48 -8.02 -7.62
N ALA A 52 -6.16 -8.21 -7.51
CA ALA A 52 -5.40 -8.88 -8.57
C ALA A 52 -5.81 -10.35 -8.75
N ALA A 53 -6.22 -11.03 -7.67
CA ALA A 53 -6.48 -12.46 -7.66
C ALA A 53 -7.97 -12.83 -7.81
N GLY A 54 -8.89 -11.90 -7.51
CA GLY A 54 -10.31 -12.19 -7.61
C GLY A 54 -11.21 -10.97 -7.36
N ALA A 55 -12.50 -11.23 -7.28
CA ALA A 55 -13.52 -10.24 -6.97
C ALA A 55 -14.50 -10.73 -5.90
N THR A 56 -14.91 -9.84 -5.01
CA THR A 56 -16.11 -10.05 -4.19
C THR A 56 -17.30 -9.51 -4.98
N LEU A 57 -18.23 -10.38 -5.31
CA LEU A 57 -19.43 -10.08 -6.08
C LEU A 57 -20.63 -10.01 -5.15
N ARG A 58 -21.58 -9.13 -5.49
CA ARG A 58 -22.94 -9.18 -5.00
C ARG A 58 -23.83 -9.76 -6.09
N LEU A 59 -24.43 -10.91 -5.81
CA LEU A 59 -25.33 -11.63 -6.70
C LEU A 59 -26.74 -11.01 -6.63
N LEU A 60 -27.45 -11.06 -7.76
CA LEU A 60 -28.87 -10.68 -7.81
C LEU A 60 -29.79 -11.88 -7.61
N GLU A 61 -29.32 -13.07 -7.98
CA GLU A 61 -30.03 -14.34 -7.94
C GLU A 61 -29.05 -15.40 -7.40
N THR A 62 -29.55 -16.40 -6.67
CA THR A 62 -28.75 -17.47 -6.03
C THR A 62 -28.66 -18.73 -6.88
N ASN A 63 -28.52 -18.59 -8.19
CA ASN A 63 -28.45 -19.74 -9.11
C ASN A 63 -26.99 -20.14 -9.46
N VAL A 64 -26.08 -19.75 -8.57
CA VAL A 64 -24.64 -20.01 -8.63
C VAL A 64 -24.28 -20.96 -7.50
N GLU A 65 -23.41 -21.94 -7.77
CA GLU A 65 -22.86 -22.86 -6.77
C GLU A 65 -21.34 -22.68 -6.58
N ASP A 66 -20.84 -23.11 -5.42
CA ASP A 66 -19.39 -23.13 -5.16
C ASP A 66 -18.69 -24.10 -6.10
N GLY A 67 -17.59 -23.67 -6.71
CA GLY A 67 -16.85 -24.37 -7.76
C GLY A 67 -17.36 -24.14 -9.19
N ASP A 68 -18.47 -23.43 -9.38
CA ASP A 68 -18.96 -23.12 -10.72
C ASP A 68 -17.97 -22.22 -11.48
N ARG A 69 -17.79 -22.51 -12.76
CA ARG A 69 -16.88 -21.77 -13.65
C ARG A 69 -17.65 -20.81 -14.53
N PHE A 70 -17.18 -19.57 -14.55
CA PHE A 70 -17.75 -18.51 -15.39
C PHE A 70 -16.65 -17.65 -16.01
N THR A 71 -17.04 -16.93 -17.06
CA THR A 71 -16.34 -15.72 -17.49
C THR A 71 -17.01 -14.52 -16.82
N LEU A 72 -16.29 -13.76 -16.00
CA LEU A 72 -16.74 -12.49 -15.45
C LEU A 72 -16.50 -11.36 -16.45
N GLU A 73 -17.57 -10.83 -17.03
CA GLU A 73 -17.57 -9.68 -17.94
C GLU A 73 -17.86 -8.39 -17.17
N LEU A 74 -16.87 -7.51 -17.06
CA LEU A 74 -17.01 -6.17 -16.47
C LEU A 74 -17.61 -5.20 -17.49
N GLU A 75 -18.29 -4.14 -17.04
CA GLU A 75 -18.84 -3.10 -17.94
C GLU A 75 -17.82 -2.45 -18.88
N ASN A 76 -16.55 -2.46 -18.51
CA ASN A 76 -15.46 -1.94 -19.32
C ASN A 76 -15.06 -2.86 -20.51
N GLY A 77 -15.78 -3.97 -20.70
CA GLY A 77 -15.55 -4.97 -21.75
C GLY A 77 -14.45 -5.99 -21.44
N GLN A 78 -13.86 -5.96 -20.24
CA GLN A 78 -12.89 -6.97 -19.82
C GLN A 78 -13.62 -8.25 -19.40
N ALA A 79 -13.25 -9.36 -20.03
CA ALA A 79 -13.66 -10.71 -19.68
C ALA A 79 -12.55 -11.40 -18.88
N ILE A 80 -12.89 -12.03 -17.75
CA ILE A 80 -11.95 -12.68 -16.85
C ILE A 80 -12.46 -14.09 -16.52
N GLU A 81 -11.69 -15.11 -16.88
CA GLU A 81 -11.99 -16.50 -16.55
C GLU A 81 -11.71 -16.80 -15.08
N GLY A 82 -12.58 -17.60 -14.46
CA GLY A 82 -12.43 -17.97 -13.08
C GLY A 82 -13.53 -18.90 -12.57
N GLU A 83 -13.55 -19.06 -11.26
CA GLU A 83 -14.52 -19.91 -10.56
C GLU A 83 -15.06 -19.23 -9.30
N ILE A 84 -16.25 -19.65 -8.89
CA ILE A 84 -16.82 -19.30 -7.60
C ILE A 84 -16.10 -20.13 -6.54
N SER A 85 -15.58 -19.45 -5.52
CA SER A 85 -14.74 -20.04 -4.46
C SER A 85 -15.40 -20.08 -3.09
N TRP A 86 -16.50 -19.34 -2.94
CA TRP A 86 -17.39 -19.35 -1.80
C TRP A 86 -18.66 -18.56 -2.13
N ILE A 87 -19.74 -18.85 -1.40
CA ILE A 87 -21.01 -18.14 -1.44
C ILE A 87 -21.48 -17.89 0.00
N ASP A 88 -21.93 -16.67 0.27
CA ASP A 88 -22.56 -16.28 1.53
C ASP A 88 -23.73 -15.34 1.26
N GLU A 89 -24.96 -15.81 1.45
CA GLU A 89 -26.20 -15.09 1.13
C GLU A 89 -26.25 -14.52 -0.30
N ASP A 90 -26.15 -13.19 -0.45
CA ASP A 90 -26.12 -12.48 -1.73
C ASP A 90 -24.70 -12.09 -2.17
N GLU A 91 -23.67 -12.64 -1.52
CA GLU A 91 -22.26 -12.46 -1.86
C GLU A 91 -21.63 -13.75 -2.40
N ALA A 92 -20.67 -13.58 -3.32
CA ALA A 92 -19.82 -14.66 -3.76
C ALA A 92 -18.39 -14.17 -3.98
N GLY A 93 -17.43 -15.06 -3.72
CA GLY A 93 -16.04 -14.84 -4.09
C GLY A 93 -15.74 -15.46 -5.43
N PHE A 94 -15.36 -14.64 -6.41
CA PHE A 94 -14.95 -15.10 -7.73
C PHE A 94 -13.42 -15.06 -7.84
N LEU A 95 -12.80 -16.24 -7.92
CA LEU A 95 -11.36 -16.43 -8.02
C LEU A 95 -10.95 -16.47 -9.49
N PHE A 96 -9.98 -15.65 -9.89
CA PHE A 96 -9.50 -15.61 -11.27
C PHE A 96 -8.51 -16.74 -11.55
N ASP A 97 -8.58 -17.31 -12.76
CA ASP A 97 -7.59 -18.28 -13.24
C ASP A 97 -6.18 -17.67 -13.37
N ALA A 98 -6.13 -16.36 -13.68
CA ALA A 98 -4.88 -15.62 -13.82
C ALA A 98 -5.02 -14.21 -13.21
N PRO A 99 -3.96 -13.69 -12.56
CA PRO A 99 -4.01 -12.35 -11.97
C PRO A 99 -4.22 -11.23 -13.01
N ILE A 100 -4.94 -10.18 -12.62
CA ILE A 100 -5.23 -9.03 -13.49
C ILE A 100 -4.46 -7.75 -13.11
N ASP A 101 -4.28 -6.85 -14.08
CA ASP A 101 -3.86 -5.46 -13.84
C ASP A 101 -5.05 -4.64 -13.32
N VAL A 102 -5.23 -4.58 -11.99
CA VAL A 102 -6.29 -3.81 -11.32
C VAL A 102 -6.22 -2.33 -11.68
N VAL A 103 -5.01 -1.77 -11.80
CA VAL A 103 -4.84 -0.36 -12.18
C VAL A 103 -5.26 -0.13 -13.63
N GLY A 104 -5.01 -1.10 -14.51
CA GLY A 104 -5.52 -1.14 -15.86
C GLY A 104 -7.05 -1.24 -15.92
N ALA A 105 -7.66 -2.10 -15.09
CA ALA A 105 -9.12 -2.23 -15.00
C ALA A 105 -9.76 -0.91 -14.52
N LEU A 106 -9.18 -0.29 -13.49
CA LEU A 106 -9.60 1.03 -13.00
C LEU A 106 -9.49 2.11 -14.08
N ALA A 107 -8.37 2.16 -14.81
CA ALA A 107 -8.18 3.13 -15.89
C ALA A 107 -9.23 2.97 -16.99
N ARG A 108 -9.58 1.71 -17.34
CA ARG A 108 -10.66 1.43 -18.29
C ARG A 108 -12.00 1.88 -17.75
N ASN A 109 -12.36 1.60 -16.49
CA ASN A 109 -13.63 2.06 -15.90
C ASN A 109 -13.75 3.58 -15.99
N LEU A 110 -12.69 4.30 -15.61
CA LEU A 110 -12.68 5.76 -15.67
C LEU A 110 -12.76 6.32 -17.09
N ALA A 111 -12.19 5.64 -18.09
CA ALA A 111 -12.29 6.06 -19.48
C ALA A 111 -13.73 5.95 -20.04
N HIS A 112 -14.52 5.00 -19.52
CA HIS A 112 -15.93 4.83 -19.91
C HIS A 112 -16.88 5.85 -19.25
N LEU A 113 -16.41 6.61 -18.25
CA LEU A 113 -17.20 7.65 -17.60
C LEU A 113 -17.14 8.99 -18.36
N PRO A 114 -18.23 9.79 -18.31
CA PRO A 114 -18.21 11.19 -18.75
C PRO A 114 -17.10 11.99 -18.06
N ALA A 115 -16.54 12.99 -18.73
CA ALA A 115 -15.38 13.75 -18.24
C ALA A 115 -15.61 14.35 -16.84
N GLU A 116 -16.83 14.81 -16.56
CA GLU A 116 -17.25 15.40 -15.28
C GLU A 116 -17.29 14.39 -14.12
N ARG A 117 -17.22 13.08 -14.42
CA ARG A 117 -17.31 11.97 -13.45
C ARG A 117 -16.00 11.17 -13.32
N ARG A 118 -14.92 11.54 -14.01
CA ARG A 118 -13.63 10.84 -13.95
C ARG A 118 -12.81 11.24 -12.73
N SER A 119 -13.30 10.92 -11.53
CA SER A 119 -12.48 10.97 -10.32
C SER A 119 -12.02 9.57 -9.96
N VAL A 120 -10.73 9.41 -9.62
CA VAL A 120 -10.21 8.13 -9.10
C VAL A 120 -10.96 7.80 -7.81
N PRO A 121 -11.64 6.65 -7.70
CA PRO A 121 -12.16 6.17 -6.42
C PRO A 121 -11.01 5.95 -5.44
N ARG A 122 -11.30 5.88 -4.15
CA ARG A 122 -10.28 5.48 -3.16
C ARG A 122 -9.83 4.06 -3.49
N VAL A 123 -8.55 3.90 -3.83
CA VAL A 123 -7.93 2.61 -4.12
C VAL A 123 -7.39 2.06 -2.80
N GLU A 124 -7.83 0.88 -2.42
CA GLU A 124 -7.34 0.16 -1.25
C GLU A 124 -5.92 -0.37 -1.51
N LEU A 125 -5.02 -0.08 -0.58
CA LEU A 125 -3.66 -0.59 -0.57
C LEU A 125 -3.08 -0.50 0.83
N HIS A 126 -2.15 -1.40 1.14
CA HIS A 126 -1.63 -1.56 2.49
C HIS A 126 -0.11 -1.39 2.59
N GLN A 127 0.37 -0.24 2.14
CA GLN A 127 1.77 0.16 2.16
C GLN A 127 2.17 0.78 3.51
N THR A 128 3.40 0.50 3.94
CA THR A 128 4.02 1.24 5.07
C THR A 128 4.38 2.65 4.61
N VAL A 129 3.92 3.65 5.35
CA VAL A 129 4.23 5.07 5.11
C VAL A 129 4.84 5.68 6.35
N SER A 130 5.71 6.67 6.18
CA SER A 130 6.17 7.49 7.31
C SER A 130 5.33 8.77 7.41
N ILE A 131 4.93 9.09 8.63
CA ILE A 131 4.20 10.31 9.00
C ILE A 131 5.11 11.18 9.82
N ARG A 132 5.41 12.38 9.34
CA ARG A 132 6.25 13.38 10.01
C ARG A 132 5.40 14.50 10.59
N ARG A 133 5.63 14.81 11.87
CA ARG A 133 5.04 15.93 12.63
C ARG A 133 6.14 16.69 13.32
N GLY A 134 6.45 17.90 12.85
CA GLY A 134 7.65 18.62 13.27
C GLY A 134 8.91 17.76 13.10
N ASN A 135 9.54 17.41 14.22
CA ASN A 135 10.75 16.58 14.27
C ASN A 135 10.48 15.08 14.49
N LYS A 136 9.25 14.69 14.82
CA LYS A 136 8.89 13.28 15.06
C LYS A 136 8.47 12.61 13.76
N VAL A 137 8.92 11.38 13.55
CA VAL A 137 8.50 10.54 12.42
C VAL A 137 8.08 9.20 12.99
N GLU A 138 6.92 8.73 12.58
CA GLU A 138 6.38 7.42 12.97
C GLU A 138 5.88 6.68 11.73
N PHE A 139 5.84 5.36 11.80
CA PHE A 139 5.28 4.54 10.73
C PHE A 139 3.80 4.30 10.93
N ALA A 140 3.04 4.47 9.85
CA ALA A 140 1.65 4.09 9.74
C ALA A 140 1.48 3.17 8.52
N ARG A 141 0.29 2.59 8.38
CA ARG A 141 -0.06 1.79 7.22
C ARG A 141 -1.18 2.44 6.46
N THR A 142 -1.11 2.45 5.14
CA THR A 142 -2.25 2.92 4.33
C THR A 142 -3.39 1.91 4.41
N ARG A 143 -4.61 2.44 4.35
CA ARG A 143 -5.83 1.68 4.07
C ARG A 143 -6.25 1.88 2.64
N ASP A 144 -6.30 3.14 2.24
CA ASP A 144 -6.76 3.57 0.94
C ASP A 144 -6.14 4.91 0.56
N VAL A 145 -6.07 5.19 -0.75
CA VAL A 145 -5.52 6.44 -1.31
C VAL A 145 -6.39 6.93 -2.46
N SER A 146 -6.51 8.25 -2.58
CA SER A 146 -7.17 8.94 -3.69
C SER A 146 -6.32 10.13 -4.15
N GLN A 147 -6.78 10.89 -5.14
CA GLN A 147 -6.10 12.13 -5.53
C GLN A 147 -6.07 13.17 -4.39
N ALA A 148 -7.09 13.21 -3.54
CA ALA A 148 -7.25 14.25 -2.52
C ALA A 148 -6.80 13.84 -1.11
N GLY A 149 -6.41 12.58 -0.88
CA GLY A 149 -6.02 12.15 0.46
C GLY A 149 -5.83 10.65 0.62
N VAL A 150 -5.50 10.27 1.85
CA VAL A 150 -5.17 8.89 2.27
C VAL A 150 -5.88 8.54 3.58
N GLY A 151 -6.38 7.32 3.69
CA GLY A 151 -6.76 6.70 4.96
C GLY A 151 -5.59 5.88 5.53
N ILE A 152 -5.34 5.98 6.83
CA ILE A 152 -4.24 5.26 7.49
C ILE A 152 -4.69 4.51 8.75
N ASP A 153 -3.98 3.43 9.04
CA ASP A 153 -3.92 2.73 10.32
C ASP A 153 -2.66 3.13 11.07
N MET A 154 -2.78 3.44 12.35
CA MET A 154 -1.70 3.95 13.19
C MET A 154 -1.73 3.39 14.62
N GLU A 155 -0.58 3.39 15.28
CA GLU A 155 -0.44 3.04 16.71
C GLU A 155 -0.23 4.28 17.61
N PHE A 156 -0.21 5.46 17.00
CA PHE A 156 -0.02 6.75 17.66
C PHE A 156 -1.25 7.64 17.45
N ALA A 157 -1.36 8.69 18.25
CA ALA A 157 -2.46 9.64 18.13
C ALA A 157 -2.11 10.76 17.14
N LEU A 158 -3.05 11.06 16.24
CA LEU A 158 -3.08 12.28 15.44
C LEU A 158 -4.24 13.16 15.89
N ALA A 159 -4.02 14.47 15.97
CA ALA A 159 -5.06 15.43 16.28
C ALA A 159 -5.79 15.87 15.01
N PRO A 160 -7.13 16.07 15.03
CA PRO A 160 -7.82 16.76 13.95
C PRO A 160 -7.19 18.12 13.64
N ASP A 161 -7.18 18.48 12.36
CA ASP A 161 -6.56 19.68 11.77
C ASP A 161 -5.04 19.78 11.91
N GLU A 162 -4.36 18.76 12.46
CA GLU A 162 -2.90 18.69 12.53
C GLU A 162 -2.28 18.61 11.12
N GLU A 163 -1.25 19.42 10.89
CA GLU A 163 -0.45 19.36 9.66
C GLU A 163 0.60 18.25 9.77
N VAL A 164 0.63 17.39 8.75
CA VAL A 164 1.53 16.25 8.68
C VAL A 164 2.17 16.19 7.30
N GLN A 165 3.36 15.60 7.24
CA GLN A 165 3.96 15.19 5.97
C GLN A 165 3.98 13.68 5.88
N ILE A 166 3.37 13.13 4.83
CA ILE A 166 3.31 11.70 4.55
C ILE A 166 4.33 11.37 3.47
N ALA A 167 5.15 10.34 3.67
CA ALA A 167 6.02 9.81 2.63
C ALA A 167 5.63 8.38 2.25
N PHE A 168 5.24 8.22 0.99
CA PHE A 168 5.04 6.93 0.35
C PHE A 168 6.34 6.47 -0.32
N ASP A 169 6.46 5.17 -0.54
CA ASP A 169 7.53 4.64 -1.37
C ASP A 169 7.31 5.06 -2.83
N GLY A 170 8.35 5.58 -3.48
CA GLY A 170 8.29 6.03 -4.87
C GLY A 170 7.68 7.42 -5.09
N LEU A 171 7.18 8.10 -4.05
CA LEU A 171 6.69 9.48 -4.15
C LEU A 171 7.56 10.46 -3.35
N HIS A 172 7.51 11.72 -3.78
CA HIS A 172 7.97 12.82 -2.94
C HIS A 172 7.05 12.94 -1.70
N PRO A 173 7.56 13.40 -0.55
CA PRO A 173 6.73 13.61 0.61
C PRO A 173 5.61 14.62 0.34
N ILE A 174 4.39 14.28 0.76
CA ILE A 174 3.17 15.05 0.52
C ILE A 174 2.75 15.71 1.83
N VAL A 175 2.48 17.01 1.79
CA VAL A 175 1.90 17.74 2.92
C VAL A 175 0.40 17.51 2.94
N GLY A 176 -0.15 17.31 4.12
CA GLY A 176 -1.58 17.12 4.31
C GLY A 176 -2.04 17.53 5.70
N GLN A 177 -3.36 17.55 5.86
CA GLN A 177 -4.03 17.88 7.10
C GLN A 177 -4.90 16.71 7.56
N VAL A 178 -4.79 16.35 8.84
CA VAL A 178 -5.65 15.34 9.46
C VAL A 178 -7.08 15.87 9.49
N ARG A 179 -8.01 15.22 8.79
CA ARG A 179 -9.42 15.62 8.76
C ARG A 179 -10.24 14.98 9.87
N TRP A 180 -9.87 13.76 10.24
CA TRP A 180 -10.47 13.02 11.33
C TRP A 180 -9.47 11.99 11.87
N SER A 181 -9.66 11.62 13.13
CA SER A 181 -8.84 10.65 13.85
C SER A 181 -9.77 9.93 14.82
N GLN A 182 -9.87 8.61 14.71
CA GLN A 182 -10.74 7.78 15.53
C GLN A 182 -10.09 6.44 15.83
N GLY A 183 -9.82 6.19 17.12
CA GLY A 183 -9.14 4.99 17.56
C GLY A 183 -7.77 4.86 16.91
N ARG A 184 -7.58 3.80 16.11
CA ARG A 184 -6.34 3.51 15.38
C ARG A 184 -6.37 3.93 13.92
N HIS A 185 -7.36 4.75 13.53
CA HIS A 185 -7.56 5.18 12.15
C HIS A 185 -7.54 6.70 12.03
N ALA A 186 -7.02 7.19 10.91
CA ALA A 186 -7.11 8.60 10.55
C ALA A 186 -7.31 8.79 9.05
N GLY A 187 -7.97 9.89 8.69
CA GLY A 187 -8.07 10.36 7.32
C GLY A 187 -7.29 11.65 7.15
N ILE A 188 -6.34 11.66 6.22
CA ILE A 188 -5.52 12.83 5.92
C ILE A 188 -5.88 13.33 4.51
N ALA A 189 -6.26 14.60 4.41
CA ALA A 189 -6.43 15.27 3.13
C ALA A 189 -5.09 15.85 2.69
N PHE A 190 -4.73 15.70 1.43
CA PHE A 190 -3.53 16.35 0.88
C PHE A 190 -3.80 17.84 0.70
N GLU A 191 -2.78 18.66 0.95
CA GLU A 191 -2.87 20.11 0.72
C GLU A 191 -3.07 20.42 -0.77
N ASN A 192 -2.40 19.63 -1.63
CA ASN A 192 -2.57 19.67 -3.08
C ASN A 192 -2.94 18.28 -3.58
N GLU A 193 -3.93 18.20 -4.46
CA GLU A 193 -4.32 16.92 -5.07
C GLU A 193 -3.17 16.32 -5.88
N LEU A 194 -2.99 15.01 -5.77
CA LEU A 194 -2.08 14.26 -6.62
C LEU A 194 -2.64 14.18 -8.03
N GLY A 195 -1.98 14.85 -8.97
CA GLY A 195 -2.34 14.76 -10.37
C GLY A 195 -2.32 13.31 -10.88
N TRP A 196 -3.26 12.99 -11.77
CA TRP A 196 -3.41 11.67 -12.40
C TRP A 196 -2.09 11.09 -12.95
N GLN A 197 -1.27 11.95 -13.56
CA GLN A 197 0.02 11.60 -14.16
C GLN A 197 1.05 11.09 -13.14
N ILE A 198 0.85 11.38 -11.84
CA ILE A 198 1.68 10.89 -10.74
C ILE A 198 1.01 9.67 -10.09
N LEU A 199 -0.29 9.78 -9.78
CA LEU A 199 -1.01 8.75 -9.03
C LEU A 199 -1.06 7.42 -9.79
N MET A 200 -1.42 7.41 -11.08
CA MET A 200 -1.63 6.14 -11.80
C MET A 200 -0.34 5.34 -12.04
N PRO A 201 0.77 5.94 -12.49
CA PRO A 201 2.04 5.21 -12.58
C PRO A 201 2.52 4.71 -11.22
N TRP A 202 2.29 5.48 -10.16
CA TRP A 202 2.64 5.07 -8.80
C TRP A 202 1.78 3.90 -8.30
N LEU A 203 0.46 3.91 -8.52
CA LEU A 203 -0.41 2.76 -8.19
C LEU A 203 0.04 1.48 -8.92
N ARG A 204 0.41 1.58 -10.21
CA ARG A 204 0.99 0.44 -10.96
C ARG A 204 2.28 -0.07 -10.32
N GLN A 205 3.14 0.84 -9.85
CA GLN A 205 4.37 0.45 -9.16
C GLN A 205 4.08 -0.22 -7.81
N ALA A 206 3.09 0.28 -7.06
CA ALA A 206 2.66 -0.29 -5.79
C ALA A 206 2.06 -1.70 -5.96
N GLN A 207 1.23 -1.92 -6.98
CA GLN A 207 0.68 -3.24 -7.30
C GLN A 207 1.79 -4.28 -7.58
N ASN A 208 2.83 -3.87 -8.30
CA ASN A 208 3.98 -4.74 -8.63
C ASN A 208 4.99 -4.91 -7.48
N ARG A 209 4.74 -4.26 -6.33
CA ARG A 209 5.61 -4.33 -5.14
C ARG A 209 4.77 -4.60 -3.89
N PRO A 210 4.15 -5.79 -3.78
CA PRO A 210 3.46 -6.16 -2.55
C PRO A 210 4.43 -6.10 -1.36
N SER A 211 4.04 -5.41 -0.29
CA SER A 211 4.85 -5.26 0.93
C SER A 211 5.19 -6.64 1.51
N ARG A 212 6.47 -7.03 1.45
CA ARG A 212 6.96 -8.31 1.99
C ARG A 212 6.82 -8.39 3.50
N ILE A 213 6.96 -7.26 4.19
CA ILE A 213 6.78 -7.18 5.66
C ILE A 213 5.36 -7.63 6.06
N HIS A 214 4.36 -7.38 5.21
CA HIS A 214 3.01 -7.87 5.45
C HIS A 214 2.90 -9.37 5.27
N THR A 215 3.41 -9.92 4.17
CA THR A 215 3.35 -11.37 3.90
C THR A 215 3.99 -12.16 5.04
N ILE A 216 5.15 -11.71 5.54
CA ILE A 216 5.87 -12.39 6.64
C ILE A 216 5.10 -12.29 7.97
N ARG A 217 4.54 -11.11 8.30
CA ARG A 217 3.76 -10.93 9.54
C ARG A 217 2.40 -11.64 9.51
N THR A 218 1.71 -11.67 8.37
CA THR A 218 0.40 -12.32 8.21
C THR A 218 0.51 -13.84 8.30
N LEU A 219 1.62 -14.43 7.85
CA LEU A 219 1.86 -15.87 7.94
C LEU A 219 2.30 -16.34 9.33
N GLY A 220 2.42 -15.45 10.32
CA GLY A 220 2.83 -15.81 11.69
C GLY A 220 4.24 -16.41 11.77
N ILE A 221 5.06 -16.24 10.73
CA ILE A 221 6.43 -16.74 10.70
C ILE A 221 7.29 -15.77 11.51
N HIS A 222 7.37 -16.05 12.82
CA HIS A 222 8.41 -15.50 13.69
C HIS A 222 9.70 -16.30 13.46
N GLU A 223 10.33 -16.17 12.29
CA GLU A 223 11.73 -16.58 12.17
C GLU A 223 12.57 -15.62 13.03
N GLU A 224 13.40 -16.18 13.91
CA GLU A 224 14.43 -15.42 14.62
C GLU A 224 15.29 -14.70 13.58
N GLU A 225 15.04 -13.39 13.44
CA GLU A 225 15.63 -12.54 12.42
C GLU A 225 17.17 -12.54 12.53
N LYS A 226 17.83 -13.41 11.78
CA LYS A 226 19.27 -13.32 11.54
C LYS A 226 19.53 -12.09 10.65
N GLY A 227 19.66 -10.93 11.29
CA GLY A 227 20.27 -9.76 10.66
C GLY A 227 21.75 -10.00 10.34
N PHE A 228 22.46 -8.98 9.87
CA PHE A 228 23.87 -9.11 9.47
C PHE A 228 24.86 -9.09 10.66
N GLY A 229 24.41 -9.48 11.85
CA GLY A 229 25.24 -9.52 13.06
C GLY A 229 25.50 -8.17 13.73
N LEU A 230 25.01 -7.05 13.18
CA LEU A 230 25.19 -5.71 13.78
C LEU A 230 24.51 -5.59 15.16
N LYS A 231 23.47 -6.38 15.41
CA LYS A 231 22.84 -6.52 16.74
C LYS A 231 23.80 -7.01 17.83
N ALA A 232 24.86 -7.74 17.48
CA ALA A 232 25.83 -8.28 18.45
C ALA A 232 27.06 -7.37 18.64
N ASP A 233 27.18 -6.30 17.86
CA ASP A 233 28.27 -5.32 17.97
C ASP A 233 27.98 -4.33 19.11
N LYS A 234 28.87 -4.28 20.11
CA LYS A 234 28.74 -3.36 21.26
C LYS A 234 28.87 -1.89 20.88
N ALA A 235 29.47 -1.59 19.73
CA ALA A 235 29.59 -0.23 19.21
C ALA A 235 28.37 0.19 18.37
N ALA A 236 27.41 -0.72 18.13
CA ALA A 236 26.21 -0.41 17.39
C ALA A 236 25.20 0.33 18.27
N LEU A 237 24.67 1.41 17.72
CA LEU A 237 23.50 2.08 18.23
C LEU A 237 22.26 1.35 17.69
N HIS A 238 21.50 0.71 18.58
CA HIS A 238 20.23 0.07 18.23
C HIS A 238 19.11 1.09 18.30
N LEU A 239 18.35 1.24 17.21
CA LEU A 239 17.39 2.33 17.03
C LEU A 239 15.96 1.85 16.79
N ASP A 240 15.80 0.81 15.97
CA ASP A 240 14.49 0.42 15.42
C ASP A 240 13.64 1.62 14.95
N ALA A 241 14.28 2.56 14.25
CA ALA A 241 13.73 3.86 13.94
C ALA A 241 13.24 3.95 12.48
N PRO A 242 12.21 4.76 12.20
CA PRO A 242 11.89 5.11 10.83
C PRO A 242 13.02 5.92 10.20
N GLY A 243 13.27 5.64 8.93
CA GLY A 243 14.22 6.36 8.08
C GLY A 243 13.77 6.32 6.64
N ARG A 244 14.55 6.94 5.76
CA ARG A 244 14.35 6.91 4.32
C ARG A 244 15.66 6.65 3.61
N VAL A 245 15.62 5.91 2.52
CA VAL A 245 16.76 5.76 1.60
C VAL A 245 16.38 6.22 0.21
N ARG A 246 17.36 6.75 -0.52
CA ARG A 246 17.17 7.23 -1.89
C ARG A 246 18.26 6.77 -2.83
N GLU A 247 17.85 6.30 -4.01
CA GLU A 247 18.69 6.05 -5.18
C GLU A 247 18.25 6.99 -6.30
N GLY A 248 19.05 8.02 -6.60
CA GLY A 248 18.67 9.01 -7.63
C GLY A 248 17.33 9.67 -7.32
N ALA A 249 16.31 9.44 -8.16
CA ALA A 249 14.95 9.95 -7.96
C ALA A 249 14.03 9.02 -7.15
N ARG A 250 14.46 7.79 -6.85
CA ARG A 250 13.65 6.77 -6.16
C ARG A 250 13.84 6.88 -4.67
N TRP A 251 12.73 6.89 -3.92
CA TRP A 251 12.72 6.99 -2.47
C TRP A 251 11.99 5.81 -1.86
N TRP A 252 12.49 5.33 -0.72
CA TRP A 252 11.88 4.25 0.04
C TRP A 252 11.92 4.56 1.54
N ASN A 253 10.83 4.24 2.22
CA ASN A 253 10.75 4.18 3.67
C ASN A 253 11.52 2.96 4.15
N VAL A 254 12.33 3.13 5.18
CA VAL A 254 13.13 2.05 5.75
C VAL A 254 13.06 2.04 7.26
N ARG A 255 13.06 0.86 7.86
CA ARG A 255 13.22 0.72 9.30
C ARG A 255 14.69 0.49 9.60
N VAL A 256 15.36 1.51 10.13
CA VAL A 256 16.77 1.42 10.52
C VAL A 256 16.86 0.68 11.84
N ARG A 257 17.42 -0.52 11.81
CA ARG A 257 17.48 -1.41 12.97
C ARG A 257 18.64 -1.01 13.87
N SER A 258 19.82 -0.88 13.28
CA SER A 258 21.05 -0.52 13.99
C SER A 258 22.00 0.24 13.07
N LEU A 259 22.90 1.03 13.65
CA LEU A 259 24.01 1.63 12.92
C LEU A 259 25.26 1.75 13.79
N THR A 260 26.42 1.77 13.14
CA THR A 260 27.71 2.11 13.75
C THR A 260 28.25 3.38 13.08
N PHE A 261 29.51 3.74 13.36
CA PHE A 261 30.19 4.80 12.62
C PHE A 261 30.30 4.51 11.11
N GLY A 262 30.41 3.23 10.72
CA GLY A 262 30.68 2.84 9.33
C GLY A 262 29.54 2.08 8.64
N LEU A 263 28.64 1.47 9.40
CA LEU A 263 27.62 0.57 8.88
C LEU A 263 26.23 0.98 9.32
N VAL A 264 25.24 0.63 8.51
CA VAL A 264 23.83 0.77 8.84
C VAL A 264 23.06 -0.43 8.33
N GLU A 265 22.29 -1.03 9.24
CA GLU A 265 21.38 -2.12 8.95
C GLU A 265 19.95 -1.57 8.92
N PHE A 266 19.23 -1.84 7.83
CA PHE A 266 17.85 -1.40 7.68
C PHE A 266 16.99 -2.42 6.92
N GLU A 267 15.69 -2.34 7.15
CA GLU A 267 14.68 -3.10 6.41
C GLU A 267 13.95 -2.19 5.43
N ALA A 268 13.66 -2.70 4.23
CA ALA A 268 12.84 -2.01 3.24
C ALA A 268 11.97 -3.02 2.48
N ASP A 269 10.76 -2.61 2.08
CA ASP A 269 9.92 -3.40 1.18
C ASP A 269 10.50 -3.43 -0.25
N ALA A 270 11.32 -2.45 -0.61
CA ALA A 270 11.97 -2.37 -1.91
C ALA A 270 13.08 -3.42 -2.07
N SER A 271 13.22 -3.97 -3.28
CA SER A 271 14.40 -4.76 -3.68
C SER A 271 15.54 -3.82 -4.07
N ILE A 272 16.63 -3.82 -3.29
CA ILE A 272 17.81 -2.99 -3.52
C ILE A 272 19.02 -3.89 -3.78
N GLU A 273 19.72 -3.69 -4.89
CA GLU A 273 20.84 -4.54 -5.28
C GLU A 273 22.12 -4.22 -4.48
N LYS A 274 22.98 -5.22 -4.33
CA LYS A 274 24.33 -5.00 -3.80
C LYS A 274 25.11 -4.06 -4.72
N GLY A 275 25.82 -3.11 -4.13
CA GLY A 275 26.55 -2.05 -4.82
C GLY A 275 25.72 -0.81 -5.11
N THR A 276 24.40 -0.83 -4.85
CA THR A 276 23.55 0.35 -5.06
C THR A 276 23.97 1.48 -4.12
N PRO A 277 24.25 2.68 -4.66
CA PRO A 277 24.54 3.86 -3.85
C PRO A 277 23.24 4.46 -3.32
N LEU A 278 23.20 4.69 -2.01
CA LEU A 278 22.05 5.22 -1.30
C LEU A 278 22.37 6.52 -0.59
N TRP A 279 21.36 7.38 -0.48
CA TRP A 279 21.34 8.47 0.49
C TRP A 279 20.39 8.09 1.63
N ILE A 280 20.93 7.91 2.84
CA ILE A 280 20.19 7.44 4.01
C ILE A 280 19.87 8.63 4.90
N THR A 281 18.59 8.85 5.19
CA THR A 281 18.11 9.97 6.01
C THR A 281 17.33 9.44 7.20
N LEU A 282 17.72 9.89 8.39
CA LEU A 282 16.96 9.70 9.62
C LEU A 282 16.18 10.99 9.99
N PRO A 283 15.09 10.90 10.77
CA PRO A 283 14.25 12.03 11.17
C PRO A 283 15.05 13.19 11.76
N GLY A 284 15.04 14.37 11.15
CA GLY A 284 15.83 15.52 11.65
C GLY A 284 17.33 15.47 11.35
N THR A 285 17.76 14.67 10.36
CA THR A 285 19.10 14.76 9.76
C THR A 285 19.07 15.17 8.29
N THR A 286 20.20 15.62 7.78
CA THR A 286 20.44 15.84 6.34
C THR A 286 20.67 14.54 5.57
N GLY A 287 21.00 13.46 6.28
CA GLY A 287 21.33 12.15 5.73
C GLY A 287 22.78 12.01 5.27
N TRP A 288 23.14 10.78 4.90
CA TRP A 288 24.50 10.36 4.60
C TRP A 288 24.56 9.44 3.39
N PRO A 289 25.62 9.53 2.57
CA PRO A 289 25.84 8.61 1.47
C PRO A 289 26.32 7.24 2.00
N ALA A 290 25.70 6.18 1.52
CA ALA A 290 26.09 4.81 1.82
C ALA A 290 26.03 3.94 0.54
N THR A 291 26.61 2.74 0.60
CA THR A 291 26.55 1.76 -0.48
C THR A 291 26.09 0.43 0.10
N VAL A 292 25.10 -0.21 -0.52
CA VAL A 292 24.64 -1.53 -0.08
C VAL A 292 25.76 -2.56 -0.30
N ILE A 293 26.17 -3.24 0.76
CA ILE A 293 27.22 -4.27 0.72
C ILE A 293 26.64 -5.68 0.81
N GLU A 294 25.49 -5.84 1.45
CA GLU A 294 24.76 -7.10 1.58
C GLU A 294 23.25 -6.86 1.57
N ALA A 295 22.51 -7.81 1.01
CA ALA A 295 21.06 -7.79 0.89
C ALA A 295 20.55 -9.22 1.12
N ASP A 296 19.63 -9.39 2.06
CA ASP A 296 19.01 -10.67 2.38
C ASP A 296 17.56 -10.47 2.79
N GLN A 297 16.63 -11.07 2.05
CA GLN A 297 15.19 -11.08 2.35
C GLN A 297 14.56 -9.72 2.76
N GLY A 298 14.99 -8.60 2.18
CA GLY A 298 14.46 -7.25 2.50
C GLY A 298 15.15 -6.56 3.67
N ARG A 299 16.16 -7.20 4.27
CA ARG A 299 17.18 -6.56 5.10
C ARG A 299 18.38 -6.18 4.24
N TYR A 300 18.97 -5.06 4.59
CA TYR A 300 20.12 -4.50 3.90
C TYR A 300 21.18 -4.06 4.89
N LEU A 301 22.43 -4.37 4.57
CA LEU A 301 23.59 -3.77 5.21
C LEU A 301 24.24 -2.81 4.22
N ALA A 302 24.39 -1.56 4.62
CA ALA A 302 25.08 -0.56 3.83
C ALA A 302 26.27 0.04 4.60
N GLU A 303 27.33 0.35 3.86
CA GLU A 303 28.52 1.02 4.36
C GLU A 303 28.45 2.51 4.05
N PHE A 304 28.60 3.37 5.07
CA PHE A 304 28.70 4.81 4.88
C PHE A 304 29.99 5.15 4.14
N ARG A 305 29.89 5.95 3.07
CA ARG A 305 31.08 6.38 2.31
C ARG A 305 32.01 7.27 3.11
N ILE A 306 31.46 7.98 4.10
CA ILE A 306 32.19 8.76 5.08
C ILE A 306 31.66 8.32 6.44
N PRO A 307 32.52 7.81 7.35
CA PRO A 307 32.08 7.40 8.67
C PRO A 307 31.40 8.54 9.43
N LEU A 308 30.32 8.20 10.14
CA LEU A 308 29.63 9.11 11.04
C LEU A 308 30.55 9.53 12.18
N ARG A 309 30.51 10.82 12.51
CA ARG A 309 31.23 11.39 13.65
C ARG A 309 30.47 11.13 14.95
N GLN A 310 31.17 11.10 16.08
CA GLN A 310 30.56 10.83 17.39
C GLN A 310 29.37 11.76 17.69
N HIS A 311 29.48 13.06 17.43
CA HIS A 311 28.38 14.00 17.66
C HIS A 311 27.15 13.72 16.78
N GLU A 312 27.31 13.07 15.62
CA GLU A 312 26.19 12.65 14.78
C GLU A 312 25.51 11.43 15.40
N LEU A 313 26.28 10.46 15.89
CA LEU A 313 25.76 9.32 16.65
C LEU A 313 25.03 9.77 17.92
N ASP A 314 25.61 10.68 18.69
CA ASP A 314 24.99 11.23 19.91
C ASP A 314 23.68 11.94 19.58
N ARG A 315 23.63 12.70 18.47
CA ARG A 315 22.40 13.34 18.00
C ARG A 315 21.34 12.35 17.54
N ILE A 316 21.72 11.19 17.02
CA ILE A 316 20.80 10.12 16.63
C ILE A 316 20.29 9.39 17.88
N ALA A 317 21.17 9.13 18.85
CA ALA A 317 20.88 8.43 20.10
C ALA A 317 20.01 9.26 21.06
N ALA A 318 20.22 10.58 21.11
CA ALA A 318 19.47 11.50 21.97
C ALA A 318 18.05 11.83 21.46
N ARG A 319 17.55 11.09 20.46
CA ARG A 319 16.19 11.27 19.94
C ARG A 319 15.20 10.54 20.82
N ASP A 320 14.15 11.24 21.24
CA ASP A 320 12.89 10.62 21.64
C ASP A 320 12.22 10.06 20.37
N LEU A 321 12.60 8.84 20.01
CA LEU A 321 11.98 8.05 18.93
C LEU A 321 10.57 7.61 19.35
#